data_AF-A0A7V6P821-F1
#
_entry.id   AF-A0A7V6P821-F1
#
_cell.length_a   1.000
_cell.length_b   1.000
_cell.length_c   1.000
_cell.angle_alpha   90.00
_cell.angle_beta   90.00
_cell.angle_gamma   90.00
#
_symmetry.space_group_name_H-M   'P 1'
#
loop_
_entity.id
_entity.type
_entity.pdbx_description
1 polymer ?
#
loop_
_entity_poly.entity_id
_entity_poly.type
_entity_poly.pdbx_seq_one_letter_code
_entity_poly.pdbx_strand_id
1 'polypeptide(L)'
;MPTVRSKWGAVHRQIEETRRQIAVTEENNVAETLQKGAELISETSRARAAAGIASLHSVMLANNVRLATAAQSLLLDYVVQNGSTTHRQMNVSRAAEALTSAYLAKGLVLNESAYFALDHRRAATDDEYAADWIVIYGVSSVTYYKGNVNSQEIFASKEVAFNGVTFNNCIFKDLSNVNFEKCKFYQCSIERVHTSLLSGNFFYQCNFSGAKIVFDETMPNMQDGQNFIYVYDRPIADGNTGKPVAWKSVFLEFDEPVDFTFED
;
A
#
# COMPACT_ATOMS: atom_id res chain seq x y z
N MET A 1 52.97 38.01 -5.51
CA MET A 1 52.29 37.22 -4.45
C MET A 1 50.88 36.88 -4.94
N PRO A 2 50.55 35.60 -5.19
CA PRO A 2 49.21 35.22 -5.61
C PRO A 2 48.23 35.51 -4.47
N THR A 3 47.29 36.41 -4.72
CA THR A 3 46.26 36.81 -3.75
C THR A 3 45.45 35.60 -3.31
N VAL A 4 45.23 35.48 -1.99
CA VAL A 4 44.51 34.39 -1.30
C VAL A 4 43.21 34.00 -2.02
N ARG A 5 42.48 34.94 -2.63
CA ARG A 5 41.28 34.68 -3.47
C ARG A 5 41.47 33.67 -4.61
N SER A 6 42.65 33.58 -5.24
CA SER A 6 42.91 32.67 -6.37
C SER A 6 43.01 31.19 -5.94
N LYS A 7 43.52 30.92 -4.73
CA LYS A 7 43.61 29.55 -4.18
C LYS A 7 42.23 28.99 -3.82
N TRP A 8 41.34 29.81 -3.27
CA TRP A 8 39.96 29.40 -2.94
C TRP A 8 39.15 29.03 -4.19
N GLY A 9 39.30 29.78 -5.28
CA GLY A 9 38.62 29.49 -6.56
C GLY A 9 39.17 28.26 -7.30
N ALA A 10 40.42 27.86 -7.04
CA ALA A 10 40.99 26.62 -7.54
C ALA A 10 40.51 25.40 -6.72
N VAL A 11 40.49 25.52 -5.39
CA VAL A 11 39.98 24.49 -4.48
C VAL A 11 38.48 24.22 -4.71
N HIS A 12 37.67 25.27 -4.89
CA HIS A 12 36.24 25.09 -5.21
C HIS A 12 36.03 24.37 -6.52
N ARG A 13 36.79 24.72 -7.57
CA ARG A 13 36.71 24.01 -8.87
C ARG A 13 37.12 22.54 -8.75
N GLN A 14 38.14 22.25 -7.95
CA GLN A 14 38.57 20.88 -7.71
C GLN A 14 37.51 20.07 -6.96
N ILE A 15 36.87 20.67 -5.93
CA ILE A 15 35.76 20.04 -5.21
C ILE A 15 34.57 19.75 -6.14
N GLU A 16 34.19 20.71 -6.99
CA GLU A 16 33.09 20.52 -7.95
C GLU A 16 33.40 19.44 -8.97
N GLU A 17 34.64 19.38 -9.49
CA GLU A 17 35.04 18.32 -10.43
C GLU A 17 35.05 16.94 -9.74
N THR A 18 35.54 16.84 -8.50
CA THR A 18 35.48 15.60 -7.73
C THR A 18 34.03 15.18 -7.45
N ARG A 19 33.15 16.12 -7.09
CA ARG A 19 31.70 15.85 -6.91
C ARG A 19 31.08 15.31 -8.18
N ARG A 20 31.41 15.91 -9.34
CA ARG A 20 30.93 15.46 -10.63
C ARG A 20 31.40 14.04 -10.97
N GLN A 21 32.68 13.73 -10.71
CA GLN A 21 33.23 12.40 -10.95
C GLN A 21 32.61 11.34 -10.04
N ILE A 22 32.36 11.67 -8.77
CA ILE A 22 31.65 10.80 -7.83
C ILE A 22 30.24 10.53 -8.34
N ALA A 23 29.50 11.57 -8.73
CA ALA A 23 28.13 11.42 -9.22
C ALA A 23 28.03 10.54 -10.49
N VAL A 24 28.95 10.70 -11.44
CA VAL A 24 29.02 9.85 -12.64
C VAL A 24 29.34 8.39 -12.28
N THR A 25 30.24 8.17 -11.33
CA THR A 25 30.62 6.83 -10.88
C THR A 25 29.46 6.15 -10.16
N GLU A 26 28.75 6.87 -9.29
CA GLU A 26 27.54 6.37 -8.63
C GLU A 26 26.44 6.03 -9.65
N GLU A 27 26.21 6.89 -10.64
CA GLU A 27 25.24 6.61 -11.71
C GLU A 27 25.58 5.33 -12.50
N ASN A 28 26.85 5.13 -12.85
CA ASN A 28 27.29 3.91 -13.53
C ASN A 28 27.08 2.66 -12.67
N ASN A 29 27.44 2.71 -11.37
CA ASN A 29 27.24 1.59 -10.46
C ASN A 29 25.76 1.22 -10.30
N VAL A 30 24.87 2.22 -10.24
CA VAL A 30 23.42 2.01 -10.18
C VAL A 30 22.90 1.42 -11.50
N ALA A 31 23.42 1.89 -12.65
CA ALA A 31 23.03 1.36 -13.96
C ALA A 31 23.46 -0.12 -14.14
N GLU A 32 24.67 -0.48 -13.71
CA GLU A 32 25.12 -1.88 -13.70
C GLU A 32 24.24 -2.75 -12.79
N THR A 33 23.87 -2.23 -11.61
CA THR A 33 22.97 -2.92 -10.68
C THR A 33 21.58 -3.13 -11.29
N LEU A 34 21.06 -2.15 -12.02
CA LEU A 34 19.80 -2.25 -12.76
C LEU A 34 19.86 -3.35 -13.81
N GLN A 35 20.90 -3.37 -14.64
CA GLN A 35 21.09 -4.38 -15.69
C GLN A 35 21.14 -5.79 -15.10
N LYS A 36 21.96 -5.99 -14.06
CA LYS A 36 22.05 -7.28 -13.36
C LYS A 36 20.73 -7.69 -12.71
N GLY A 37 20.00 -6.73 -12.13
CA GLY A 37 18.68 -6.97 -11.56
C GLY A 37 17.67 -7.45 -12.62
N ALA A 38 17.66 -6.79 -13.78
CA ALA A 38 16.80 -7.12 -14.92
C ALA A 38 17.11 -8.50 -15.50
N GLU A 39 18.38 -8.87 -15.60
CA GLU A 39 18.78 -10.22 -16.04
C GLU A 39 18.29 -11.28 -15.04
N LEU A 40 18.61 -11.10 -13.76
CA LEU A 40 18.31 -12.08 -12.71
C LEU A 40 16.81 -12.29 -12.47
N ILE A 41 15.99 -11.25 -12.59
CA ILE A 41 14.54 -11.35 -12.37
C ILE A 41 13.83 -12.15 -13.47
N SER A 42 14.39 -12.16 -14.69
CA SER A 42 13.88 -12.93 -15.83
C SER A 42 14.16 -14.43 -15.75
N GLU A 43 15.01 -14.85 -14.80
CA GLU A 43 15.43 -16.23 -14.68
C GLU A 43 14.40 -17.13 -13.99
N THR A 44 14.36 -18.41 -14.39
CA THR A 44 13.43 -19.41 -13.84
C THR A 44 13.76 -19.81 -12.40
N SER A 45 15.01 -19.60 -11.96
CA SER A 45 15.44 -19.92 -10.60
C SER A 45 14.85 -18.95 -9.59
N ARG A 46 14.05 -19.44 -8.64
CA ARG A 46 13.46 -18.62 -7.56
C ARG A 46 14.48 -17.80 -6.79
N ALA A 47 15.67 -18.36 -6.55
CA ALA A 47 16.75 -17.69 -5.83
C ALA A 47 17.35 -16.55 -6.65
N ARG A 48 17.51 -16.73 -7.96
CA ARG A 48 18.01 -15.68 -8.86
C ARG A 48 16.97 -14.59 -9.04
N ALA A 49 15.70 -14.94 -9.21
CA ALA A 49 14.62 -13.97 -9.25
C ALA A 49 14.54 -13.13 -7.96
N ALA A 50 14.70 -13.75 -6.78
CA ALA A 50 14.77 -13.03 -5.52
C ALA A 50 15.97 -12.05 -5.44
N ALA A 51 17.14 -12.46 -5.96
CA ALA A 51 18.31 -11.58 -6.04
C ALA A 51 18.11 -10.43 -7.03
N GLY A 52 17.41 -10.70 -8.15
CA GLY A 52 16.99 -9.69 -9.12
C GLY A 52 16.06 -8.65 -8.47
N ILE A 53 15.04 -9.10 -7.76
CA ILE A 53 14.11 -8.22 -7.02
C ILE A 53 14.86 -7.34 -6.02
N ALA A 54 15.77 -7.92 -5.23
CA ALA A 54 16.56 -7.15 -4.27
C ALA A 54 17.47 -6.10 -4.94
N SER A 55 18.03 -6.44 -6.11
CA SER A 55 18.88 -5.52 -6.89
C SER A 55 18.06 -4.38 -7.49
N LEU A 56 16.87 -4.66 -8.03
CA LEU A 56 15.97 -3.63 -8.55
C LEU A 56 15.47 -2.71 -7.42
N HIS A 57 15.11 -3.28 -6.28
CA HIS A 57 14.72 -2.49 -5.10
C HIS A 57 15.83 -1.54 -4.63
N SER A 58 17.10 -1.97 -4.64
CA SER A 58 18.21 -1.08 -4.26
C SER A 58 18.39 0.08 -5.25
N VAL A 59 18.18 -0.16 -6.55
CA VAL A 59 18.17 0.88 -7.58
C VAL A 59 17.04 1.88 -7.35
N MET A 60 15.85 1.43 -6.95
CA MET A 60 14.70 2.30 -6.65
C MET A 60 14.95 3.24 -5.47
N LEU A 61 15.79 2.83 -4.52
CA LEU A 61 16.18 3.64 -3.37
C LEU A 61 17.36 4.58 -3.65
N ALA A 62 18.01 4.45 -4.81
CA ALA A 62 19.07 5.35 -5.24
C ALA A 62 18.52 6.75 -5.60
N ASN A 63 19.42 7.75 -5.71
CA ASN A 63 19.02 9.14 -6.00
C ASN A 63 18.78 9.41 -7.51
N ASN A 64 19.05 8.44 -8.38
CA ASN A 64 18.82 8.60 -9.82
C ASN A 64 17.39 8.21 -10.18
N VAL A 65 16.52 9.22 -10.30
CA VAL A 65 15.09 9.03 -10.59
C VAL A 65 14.85 8.23 -11.88
N ARG A 66 15.63 8.47 -12.95
CA ARG A 66 15.45 7.76 -14.22
C ARG A 66 15.67 6.25 -14.07
N LEU A 67 16.75 5.87 -13.37
CA LEU A 67 17.07 4.46 -13.14
C LEU A 67 16.08 3.83 -12.13
N ALA A 68 15.67 4.59 -11.11
CA ALA A 68 14.66 4.15 -10.15
C ALA A 68 13.30 3.86 -10.83
N THR A 69 12.84 4.74 -11.73
CA THR A 69 11.61 4.52 -12.51
C THR A 69 11.72 3.29 -13.41
N ALA A 70 12.88 3.06 -14.06
CA ALA A 70 13.09 1.86 -14.85
C ALA A 70 13.05 0.58 -14.00
N ALA A 71 13.63 0.60 -12.80
CA ALA A 71 13.56 -0.52 -11.86
C ALA A 71 12.12 -0.76 -11.35
N GLN A 72 11.36 0.30 -11.06
CA GLN A 72 9.94 0.21 -10.69
C GLN A 72 9.12 -0.48 -11.79
N SER A 73 9.29 -0.04 -13.05
CA SER A 73 8.59 -0.61 -14.20
C SER A 73 8.87 -2.12 -14.35
N LEU A 74 10.15 -2.53 -14.26
CA LEU A 74 10.52 -3.95 -14.33
C LEU A 74 9.93 -4.79 -13.17
N LEU A 75 9.86 -4.25 -11.97
CA LEU A 75 9.23 -4.94 -10.84
C LEU A 75 7.72 -5.03 -10.98
N LEU A 76 7.07 -3.97 -11.47
CA LEU A 76 5.64 -3.99 -11.74
C LEU A 76 5.30 -5.03 -12.81
N ASP A 77 6.05 -5.06 -13.92
CA ASP A 77 5.91 -6.07 -14.97
C ASP A 77 6.02 -7.49 -14.42
N TYR A 78 7.01 -7.74 -13.54
CA TYR A 78 7.17 -9.03 -12.90
C TYR A 78 5.95 -9.41 -12.05
N VAL A 79 5.43 -8.48 -11.25
CA VAL A 79 4.23 -8.71 -10.42
C VAL A 79 3.01 -8.95 -11.29
N VAL A 80 2.80 -8.18 -12.35
CA VAL A 80 1.66 -8.34 -13.26
C VAL A 80 1.73 -9.70 -13.97
N GLN A 81 2.89 -10.06 -14.50
CA GLN A 81 3.08 -11.30 -15.25
C GLN A 81 2.89 -12.55 -14.38
N ASN A 82 3.38 -12.53 -13.14
CA ASN A 82 3.42 -13.72 -12.28
C ASN A 82 2.34 -13.71 -11.18
N GLY A 83 1.71 -12.56 -10.95
CA GLY A 83 0.83 -12.28 -9.82
C GLY A 83 -0.54 -11.71 -10.18
N SER A 84 -0.87 -11.59 -11.47
CA SER A 84 -2.18 -11.06 -11.95
C SER A 84 -3.40 -11.66 -11.25
N THR A 85 -3.32 -12.93 -10.81
CA THR A 85 -4.41 -13.65 -10.15
C THR A 85 -4.20 -13.91 -8.65
N THR A 86 -3.00 -13.71 -8.11
CA THR A 86 -2.71 -13.85 -6.66
C THR A 86 -1.27 -13.42 -6.35
N HIS A 87 -1.04 -12.77 -5.20
CA HIS A 87 0.29 -12.41 -4.71
C HIS A 87 0.88 -13.43 -3.72
N ARG A 88 0.23 -14.59 -3.52
CA ARG A 88 0.71 -15.66 -2.61
C ARG A 88 2.12 -16.16 -2.90
N GLN A 89 2.59 -16.04 -4.15
CA GLN A 89 3.94 -16.48 -4.50
C GLN A 89 4.98 -15.57 -3.85
N MET A 90 5.92 -16.14 -3.10
CA MET A 90 6.90 -15.40 -2.30
C MET A 90 7.64 -14.29 -3.08
N ASN A 91 8.05 -14.56 -4.32
CA ASN A 91 8.75 -13.54 -5.12
C ASN A 91 7.81 -12.44 -5.63
N VAL A 92 6.54 -12.76 -5.90
CA VAL A 92 5.52 -11.76 -6.25
C VAL A 92 5.23 -10.86 -5.05
N SER A 93 5.04 -11.44 -3.85
CA SER A 93 4.86 -10.68 -2.60
C SER A 93 6.04 -9.74 -2.37
N ARG A 94 7.28 -10.24 -2.45
CA ARG A 94 8.49 -9.43 -2.27
C ARG A 94 8.61 -8.29 -3.28
N ALA A 95 8.26 -8.54 -4.54
CA ALA A 95 8.27 -7.51 -5.57
C ALA A 95 7.21 -6.44 -5.32
N ALA A 96 5.99 -6.83 -4.93
CA ALA A 96 4.92 -5.92 -4.53
C ALA A 96 5.29 -5.07 -3.30
N GLU A 97 5.86 -5.70 -2.27
CA GLU A 97 6.37 -5.03 -1.07
C GLU A 97 7.50 -4.04 -1.40
N ALA A 98 8.41 -4.39 -2.32
CA ALA A 98 9.49 -3.52 -2.75
C ALA A 98 8.98 -2.25 -3.45
N LEU A 99 7.92 -2.36 -4.28
CA LEU A 99 7.26 -1.21 -4.90
C LEU A 99 6.71 -0.25 -3.83
N THR A 100 5.93 -0.77 -2.90
CA THR A 100 5.35 0.00 -1.78
C THR A 100 6.42 0.62 -0.89
N SER A 101 7.45 -0.14 -0.51
CA SER A 101 8.55 0.33 0.34
C SER A 101 9.29 1.53 -0.29
N ALA A 102 9.61 1.46 -1.58
CA ALA A 102 10.27 2.57 -2.25
C ALA A 102 9.39 3.81 -2.37
N TYR A 103 8.07 3.63 -2.59
CA TYR A 103 7.12 4.75 -2.54
C TYR A 103 7.12 5.41 -1.17
N LEU A 104 7.02 4.64 -0.09
CA LEU A 104 7.03 5.19 1.27
C LEU A 104 8.37 5.89 1.60
N ALA A 105 9.48 5.41 1.06
CA ALA A 105 10.80 5.98 1.32
C ALA A 105 11.13 7.22 0.47
N LYS A 106 10.64 7.31 -0.77
CA LYS A 106 11.06 8.32 -1.75
C LYS A 106 9.93 9.13 -2.39
N GLY A 107 8.68 8.70 -2.23
CA GLY A 107 7.51 9.30 -2.90
C GLY A 107 7.52 9.15 -4.43
N LEU A 108 8.27 8.19 -4.97
CA LEU A 108 8.32 7.96 -6.42
C LEU A 108 7.05 7.28 -6.89
N VAL A 109 6.42 7.86 -7.91
CA VAL A 109 5.21 7.32 -8.56
C VAL A 109 5.53 6.96 -10.01
N LEU A 110 5.32 5.70 -10.35
CA LEU A 110 5.40 5.18 -11.70
C LEU A 110 4.10 5.48 -12.46
N ASN A 111 4.20 6.15 -13.61
CA ASN A 111 3.06 6.49 -14.46
C ASN A 111 2.60 5.31 -15.32
N GLU A 112 2.19 4.24 -14.64
CA GLU A 112 1.66 3.01 -15.23
C GLU A 112 0.41 2.56 -14.45
N SER A 113 -0.23 1.50 -14.94
CA SER A 113 -1.42 0.94 -14.32
C SER A 113 -1.36 -0.58 -14.21
N ALA A 114 -1.88 -1.12 -13.12
CA ALA A 114 -2.00 -2.56 -12.92
C ALA A 114 -3.42 -2.96 -12.53
N TYR A 115 -3.83 -4.14 -12.98
CA TYR A 115 -5.12 -4.74 -12.68
C TYR A 115 -4.92 -6.18 -12.20
N PHE A 116 -5.46 -6.48 -11.02
CA PHE A 116 -5.36 -7.77 -10.35
C PHE A 116 -6.77 -8.31 -10.10
N ALA A 117 -7.02 -9.57 -10.44
CA ALA A 117 -8.34 -10.17 -10.30
C ALA A 117 -8.28 -11.64 -9.92
N LEU A 118 -9.18 -12.06 -9.02
CA LEU A 118 -9.37 -13.48 -8.70
C LEU A 118 -9.61 -14.31 -9.98
N ASP A 119 -8.90 -15.43 -10.11
CA ASP A 119 -9.18 -16.39 -11.19
C ASP A 119 -10.51 -17.11 -10.93
N HIS A 120 -11.57 -16.68 -11.63
CA HIS A 120 -12.90 -17.26 -11.49
C HIS A 120 -13.00 -18.73 -11.90
N ARG A 121 -12.19 -19.19 -12.85
CA ARG A 121 -12.24 -20.58 -13.30
C ARG A 121 -11.68 -21.47 -12.22
N ARG A 122 -10.55 -21.05 -11.64
CA ARG A 122 -9.93 -21.77 -10.53
C ARG A 122 -10.79 -21.76 -9.28
N ALA A 123 -11.32 -20.60 -8.91
CA ALA A 123 -12.22 -20.46 -7.75
C ALA A 123 -13.51 -21.29 -7.88
N ALA A 124 -13.97 -21.60 -9.09
CA ALA A 124 -15.14 -22.44 -9.31
C ALA A 124 -14.87 -23.95 -9.15
N THR A 125 -13.59 -24.36 -9.13
CA THR A 125 -13.17 -25.77 -9.07
C THR A 125 -12.40 -26.12 -7.81
N ASP A 126 -11.97 -25.11 -7.06
CA ASP A 126 -11.11 -25.21 -5.89
C ASP A 126 -11.69 -24.27 -4.83
N ASP A 127 -12.50 -24.84 -3.92
CA ASP A 127 -13.20 -24.07 -2.88
C ASP A 127 -12.21 -23.40 -1.89
N GLU A 128 -10.97 -23.88 -1.82
CA GLU A 128 -9.90 -23.30 -1.00
C GLU A 128 -9.13 -22.20 -1.74
N TYR A 129 -9.36 -22.02 -3.05
CA TYR A 129 -8.66 -21.03 -3.83
C TYR A 129 -9.16 -19.62 -3.51
N ALA A 130 -8.26 -18.85 -2.90
CA ALA A 130 -8.38 -17.42 -2.73
C ALA A 130 -7.20 -16.69 -3.35
N ALA A 131 -7.48 -15.56 -3.97
CA ALA A 131 -6.46 -14.59 -4.33
C ALA A 131 -6.12 -13.76 -3.09
N ASP A 132 -4.87 -13.78 -2.65
CA ASP A 132 -4.40 -12.88 -1.60
C ASP A 132 -3.57 -11.78 -2.24
N TRP A 133 -3.89 -10.54 -1.89
CA TRP A 133 -3.27 -9.35 -2.44
C TRP A 133 -2.34 -8.69 -1.44
N ILE A 134 -1.21 -8.26 -1.96
CA ILE A 134 -0.39 -7.22 -1.35
C ILE A 134 -0.74 -5.90 -2.03
N VAL A 135 -1.14 -4.91 -1.24
CA VAL A 135 -1.52 -3.59 -1.76
C VAL A 135 -0.27 -2.83 -2.20
N ILE A 136 -0.26 -2.45 -3.47
CA ILE A 136 0.87 -1.79 -4.14
C ILE A 136 0.61 -0.28 -4.18
N TYR A 137 1.57 0.49 -3.67
CA TYR A 137 1.60 1.94 -3.81
C TYR A 137 2.79 2.38 -4.68
N GLY A 138 2.80 3.64 -5.11
CA GLY A 138 3.85 4.15 -6.02
C GLY A 138 3.63 3.84 -7.49
N VAL A 139 2.40 3.49 -7.87
CA VAL A 139 1.95 3.29 -9.25
C VAL A 139 0.70 4.16 -9.45
N SER A 140 0.58 4.83 -10.59
CA SER A 140 -0.49 5.82 -10.82
C SER A 140 -1.91 5.25 -10.77
N SER A 141 -2.09 3.95 -11.05
CA SER A 141 -3.39 3.30 -10.92
C SER A 141 -3.24 1.80 -10.64
N VAL A 142 -3.74 1.32 -9.52
CA VAL A 142 -3.81 -0.11 -9.20
C VAL A 142 -5.24 -0.48 -8.84
N THR A 143 -5.80 -1.47 -9.53
CA THR A 143 -7.15 -1.95 -9.26
C THR A 143 -7.14 -3.42 -8.86
N TYR A 144 -7.80 -3.75 -7.77
CA TYR A 144 -7.99 -5.10 -7.28
C TYR A 144 -9.47 -5.51 -7.38
N TYR A 145 -9.72 -6.67 -7.97
CA TYR A 145 -11.06 -7.22 -8.15
C TYR A 145 -11.22 -8.56 -7.45
N LYS A 146 -12.10 -8.59 -6.43
CA LYS A 146 -12.34 -9.72 -5.53
C LYS A 146 -11.06 -10.20 -4.83
N GLY A 147 -11.08 -11.31 -4.11
CA GLY A 147 -9.94 -11.79 -3.33
C GLY A 147 -9.82 -11.10 -1.96
N ASN A 148 -8.69 -11.30 -1.30
CA ASN A 148 -8.47 -10.93 0.09
C ASN A 148 -7.24 -10.03 0.25
N VAL A 149 -7.31 -9.13 1.22
CA VAL A 149 -6.16 -8.40 1.78
C VAL A 149 -6.13 -8.73 3.26
N ASN A 150 -5.02 -9.28 3.74
CA ASN A 150 -4.91 -9.78 5.10
C ASN A 150 -3.82 -9.03 5.86
N SER A 151 -4.12 -8.61 7.09
CA SER A 151 -3.16 -8.09 8.07
C SER A 151 -2.22 -6.98 7.55
N GLN A 152 -2.74 -6.10 6.70
CA GLN A 152 -1.99 -4.99 6.13
C GLN A 152 -2.47 -3.65 6.70
N GLU A 153 -1.54 -2.71 6.79
CA GLU A 153 -1.85 -1.31 6.99
C GLU A 153 -2.17 -0.67 5.63
N ILE A 154 -3.36 -0.08 5.53
CA ILE A 154 -3.86 0.55 4.31
C ILE A 154 -3.85 2.07 4.48
N PHE A 155 -3.22 2.74 3.52
CA PHE A 155 -3.08 4.18 3.48
C PHE A 155 -4.06 4.79 2.49
N ALA A 156 -4.51 6.02 2.76
CA ALA A 156 -5.29 6.78 1.80
C ALA A 156 -4.49 7.02 0.51
N SER A 157 -5.04 6.62 -0.64
CA SER A 157 -4.43 6.79 -1.96
C SER A 157 -5.51 6.78 -3.04
N LYS A 158 -5.50 7.82 -3.89
CA LYS A 158 -6.43 7.96 -5.02
C LYS A 158 -6.08 7.03 -6.19
N GLU A 159 -4.87 6.51 -6.14
CA GLU A 159 -4.27 5.63 -7.14
C GLU A 159 -4.71 4.18 -6.93
N VAL A 160 -5.28 3.82 -5.78
CA VAL A 160 -5.69 2.45 -5.48
C VAL A 160 -7.22 2.32 -5.45
N ALA A 161 -7.73 1.30 -6.12
CA ALA A 161 -9.15 0.96 -6.15
C ALA A 161 -9.40 -0.52 -5.84
N PHE A 162 -10.47 -0.79 -5.12
CA PHE A 162 -10.88 -2.12 -4.71
C PHE A 162 -12.35 -2.34 -5.06
N ASN A 163 -12.64 -3.46 -5.74
CA ASN A 163 -14.00 -3.85 -6.07
C ASN A 163 -14.24 -5.31 -5.61
N GLY A 164 -15.17 -5.49 -4.68
CA GLY A 164 -15.52 -6.82 -4.15
C GLY A 164 -14.43 -7.49 -3.32
N VAL A 165 -13.42 -6.73 -2.89
CA VAL A 165 -12.28 -7.23 -2.09
C VAL A 165 -12.69 -7.38 -0.63
N THR A 166 -12.22 -8.46 -0.01
CA THR A 166 -12.37 -8.73 1.42
C THR A 166 -11.10 -8.31 2.17
N PHE A 167 -11.23 -7.47 3.18
CA PHE A 167 -10.15 -7.08 4.08
C PHE A 167 -10.31 -7.81 5.40
N ASN A 168 -9.29 -8.52 5.84
CA ASN A 168 -9.28 -9.24 7.12
C ASN A 168 -8.17 -8.70 8.00
N ASN A 169 -8.49 -8.33 9.24
CA ASN A 169 -7.52 -7.88 10.25
C ASN A 169 -6.63 -6.72 9.78
N CYS A 170 -7.15 -5.85 8.90
CA CYS A 170 -6.41 -4.72 8.35
C CYS A 170 -6.56 -3.47 9.22
N ILE A 171 -5.58 -2.59 9.14
CA ILE A 171 -5.60 -1.29 9.82
C ILE A 171 -5.76 -0.21 8.76
N PHE A 172 -6.76 0.65 8.91
CA PHE A 172 -7.00 1.77 8.01
C PHE A 172 -6.85 3.09 8.76
N LYS A 173 -5.78 3.82 8.45
CA LYS A 173 -5.58 5.17 8.99
C LYS A 173 -6.58 6.16 8.44
N ASP A 174 -6.90 6.02 7.15
CA ASP A 174 -7.90 6.83 6.49
C ASP A 174 -8.46 6.08 5.28
N LEU A 175 -9.75 5.78 5.30
CA LEU A 175 -10.47 5.22 4.15
C LEU A 175 -10.85 6.29 3.13
N SER A 176 -10.72 7.57 3.49
CA SER A 176 -10.98 8.67 2.58
C SER A 176 -9.99 8.63 1.42
N ASN A 177 -10.45 8.96 0.22
CA ASN A 177 -9.65 8.99 -1.01
C ASN A 177 -9.22 7.64 -1.60
N VAL A 178 -9.68 6.51 -1.06
CA VAL A 178 -9.55 5.19 -1.71
C VAL A 178 -10.91 4.80 -2.27
N ASN A 179 -10.95 4.25 -3.49
CA ASN A 179 -12.21 3.80 -4.08
C ASN A 179 -12.52 2.37 -3.62
N PHE A 180 -13.56 2.21 -2.80
CA PHE A 180 -14.08 0.92 -2.36
C PHE A 180 -15.48 0.70 -2.91
N GLU A 181 -15.66 -0.34 -3.71
CA GLU A 181 -16.95 -0.75 -4.23
C GLU A 181 -17.29 -2.17 -3.79
N LYS A 182 -18.38 -2.35 -3.04
CA LYS A 182 -18.87 -3.68 -2.60
C LYS A 182 -17.80 -4.49 -1.84
N CYS A 183 -16.90 -3.80 -1.16
CA CYS A 183 -15.87 -4.41 -0.34
C CYS A 183 -16.46 -4.92 0.98
N LYS A 184 -15.72 -5.83 1.61
CA LYS A 184 -16.05 -6.38 2.93
C LYS A 184 -14.87 -6.16 3.87
N PHE A 185 -15.14 -5.74 5.09
CA PHE A 185 -14.15 -5.47 6.11
C PHE A 185 -14.47 -6.33 7.32
N TYR A 186 -13.55 -7.22 7.69
CA TYR A 186 -13.69 -8.15 8.81
C TYR A 186 -12.59 -7.87 9.82
N GLN A 187 -12.98 -7.63 11.07
CA GLN A 187 -12.04 -7.46 12.20
C GLN A 187 -10.99 -6.36 11.93
N CYS A 188 -11.36 -5.34 11.17
CA CYS A 188 -10.47 -4.24 10.81
C CYS A 188 -10.51 -3.14 11.86
N SER A 189 -9.42 -2.38 11.98
CA SER A 189 -9.36 -1.15 12.77
C SER A 189 -9.48 0.06 11.86
N ILE A 190 -10.41 0.97 12.19
CA ILE A 190 -10.79 2.09 11.34
C ILE A 190 -10.53 3.40 12.08
N GLU A 191 -9.56 4.20 11.65
CA GLU A 191 -9.23 5.48 12.29
C GLU A 191 -9.97 6.68 11.67
N ARG A 192 -10.30 6.64 10.37
CA ARG A 192 -11.08 7.69 9.70
C ARG A 192 -11.89 7.14 8.53
N VAL A 193 -13.16 7.54 8.45
CA VAL A 193 -14.09 7.06 7.43
C VAL A 193 -15.20 8.08 7.13
N HIS A 194 -15.73 8.04 5.92
CA HIS A 194 -16.92 8.78 5.50
C HIS A 194 -18.18 7.92 5.62
N THR A 195 -19.31 8.49 6.02
CA THR A 195 -20.58 7.77 6.16
C THR A 195 -21.07 7.12 4.87
N SER A 196 -20.81 7.72 3.70
CA SER A 196 -21.11 7.16 2.39
C SER A 196 -20.43 5.80 2.13
N LEU A 197 -19.18 5.63 2.59
CA LEU A 197 -18.45 4.37 2.48
C LEU A 197 -19.02 3.26 3.36
N LEU A 198 -19.59 3.63 4.52
CA LEU A 198 -20.21 2.68 5.44
C LEU A 198 -21.47 2.03 4.85
N SER A 199 -22.21 2.78 4.03
CA SER A 199 -23.46 2.31 3.42
C SER A 199 -23.22 1.49 2.14
N GLY A 200 -22.14 1.78 1.42
CA GLY A 200 -21.76 1.11 0.16
C GLY A 200 -20.95 -0.18 0.33
N ASN A 201 -20.52 -0.50 1.54
CA ASN A 201 -19.64 -1.64 1.84
C ASN A 201 -20.10 -2.37 3.10
N PHE A 202 -19.57 -3.57 3.32
CA PHE A 202 -19.94 -4.40 4.47
C PHE A 202 -18.85 -4.38 5.53
N PHE A 203 -19.22 -4.09 6.78
CA PHE A 203 -18.29 -4.08 7.92
C PHE A 203 -18.79 -5.06 8.97
N TYR A 204 -17.90 -5.95 9.42
CA TYR A 204 -18.20 -6.95 10.44
C TYR A 204 -17.10 -7.02 11.50
N GLN A 205 -17.49 -6.93 12.77
CA GLN A 205 -16.59 -6.95 13.93
C GLN A 205 -15.43 -5.95 13.81
N CYS A 206 -15.65 -4.82 13.14
CA CYS A 206 -14.61 -3.80 13.00
C CYS A 206 -14.59 -2.87 14.23
N ASN A 207 -13.39 -2.44 14.60
CA ASN A 207 -13.14 -1.50 15.67
C ASN A 207 -13.16 -0.05 15.12
N PHE A 208 -14.08 0.76 15.64
CA PHE A 208 -14.19 2.19 15.33
C PHE A 208 -13.82 3.08 16.53
N SER A 209 -13.15 2.54 17.54
CA SER A 209 -12.70 3.33 18.71
C SER A 209 -11.75 4.43 18.27
N GLY A 210 -11.97 5.65 18.77
CA GLY A 210 -11.19 6.85 18.44
C GLY A 210 -11.39 7.35 17.01
N ALA A 211 -12.25 6.69 16.22
CA ALA A 211 -12.38 6.99 14.80
C ALA A 211 -12.92 8.40 14.53
N LYS A 212 -12.40 9.05 13.51
CA LYS A 212 -12.94 10.28 12.96
C LYS A 212 -13.96 9.96 11.87
N ILE A 213 -15.24 10.10 12.18
CA ILE A 213 -16.35 9.79 11.26
C ILE A 213 -16.82 11.08 10.58
N VAL A 214 -16.63 11.17 9.27
CA VAL A 214 -17.03 12.32 8.45
C VAL A 214 -18.44 12.12 7.94
N PHE A 215 -19.33 13.05 8.28
CA PHE A 215 -20.74 13.00 7.89
C PHE A 215 -20.95 13.66 6.54
N ASP A 216 -21.07 12.84 5.50
CA ASP A 216 -21.51 13.22 4.15
C ASP A 216 -22.88 12.65 3.78
N GLU A 217 -23.38 11.69 4.56
CA GLU A 217 -24.70 11.05 4.45
C GLU A 217 -25.25 10.73 5.86
N THR A 218 -26.38 10.02 5.92
CA THR A 218 -26.94 9.50 7.18
C THR A 218 -26.07 8.35 7.71
N MET A 219 -25.77 8.36 9.00
CA MET A 219 -25.04 7.26 9.65
C MET A 219 -25.87 5.97 9.66
N PRO A 220 -25.38 4.86 9.08
CA PRO A 220 -26.07 3.57 9.16
C PRO A 220 -25.96 2.96 10.57
N ASN A 221 -26.83 1.99 10.86
CA ASN A 221 -26.68 1.16 12.06
C ASN A 221 -25.50 0.19 11.87
N MET A 222 -24.48 0.30 12.72
CA MET A 222 -23.28 -0.54 12.63
C MET A 222 -23.35 -1.75 13.59
N GLN A 223 -24.37 -1.84 14.44
CA GLN A 223 -24.57 -2.95 15.39
C GLN A 223 -24.86 -4.28 14.70
N ASP A 224 -25.54 -4.27 13.55
CA ASP A 224 -25.91 -5.49 12.82
C ASP A 224 -24.67 -6.27 12.35
N GLY A 225 -23.59 -5.55 12.05
CA GLY A 225 -22.28 -6.13 11.74
C GLY A 225 -21.44 -6.44 12.98
N GLN A 226 -21.98 -6.31 14.20
CA GLN A 226 -21.20 -6.42 15.45
C GLN A 226 -20.00 -5.45 15.51
N ASN A 227 -20.07 -4.33 14.78
CA ASN A 227 -19.02 -3.32 14.84
C ASN A 227 -19.10 -2.56 16.16
N PHE A 228 -17.95 -2.18 16.69
CA PHE A 228 -17.85 -1.77 18.08
C PHE A 228 -16.93 -0.60 18.31
N ILE A 229 -17.09 -0.01 19.50
CA ILE A 229 -16.25 1.04 20.04
C ILE A 229 -15.99 0.76 21.53
N TYR A 230 -14.87 1.25 22.03
CA TYR A 230 -14.60 1.31 23.46
C TYR A 230 -15.17 2.59 24.07
N VAL A 231 -15.80 2.49 25.24
CA VAL A 231 -16.48 3.62 25.90
C VAL A 231 -15.52 4.77 26.24
N TYR A 232 -14.27 4.44 26.55
CA TYR A 232 -13.22 5.41 26.87
C TYR A 232 -12.62 6.08 25.62
N ASP A 233 -12.92 5.59 24.43
CA ASP A 233 -12.36 6.07 23.16
C ASP A 233 -13.44 6.12 22.08
N ARG A 234 -14.44 6.98 22.32
CA ARG A 234 -15.59 7.13 21.40
C ARG A 234 -15.20 7.84 20.11
N PRO A 235 -15.85 7.52 18.98
CA PRO A 235 -15.64 8.24 17.73
C PRO A 235 -15.91 9.74 17.85
N ILE A 236 -15.21 10.50 17.03
CA ILE A 236 -15.39 11.95 16.86
C ILE A 236 -16.16 12.18 15.57
N ALA A 237 -17.31 12.86 15.67
CA ALA A 237 -18.05 13.31 14.50
C ALA A 237 -17.36 14.53 13.86
N ASP A 238 -17.08 14.45 12.56
CA ASP A 238 -16.49 15.52 11.76
C ASP A 238 -17.50 15.99 10.69
N GLY A 239 -17.81 17.28 10.68
CA GLY A 239 -18.86 17.87 9.85
C GLY A 239 -20.06 18.39 10.65
N ASN A 240 -21.01 19.03 9.97
CA ASN A 240 -22.17 19.65 10.63
C ASN A 240 -23.32 18.65 10.78
N THR A 241 -23.32 17.87 11.86
CA THR A 241 -24.46 17.01 12.21
C THR A 241 -25.63 17.81 12.81
N GLY A 242 -25.41 19.08 13.20
CA GLY A 242 -26.38 19.93 13.91
C GLY A 242 -26.82 19.41 15.29
N LYS A 243 -26.41 18.20 15.68
CA LYS A 243 -26.78 17.48 16.91
C LYS A 243 -25.68 16.50 17.35
N PRO A 244 -25.52 16.25 18.66
CA PRO A 244 -24.68 15.16 19.16
C PRO A 244 -25.12 13.80 18.61
N VAL A 245 -24.17 12.95 18.25
CA VAL A 245 -24.43 11.58 17.80
C VAL A 245 -24.48 10.65 19.02
N ALA A 246 -25.55 9.87 19.13
CA ALA A 246 -25.67 8.86 20.18
C ALA A 246 -24.93 7.58 19.75
N TRP A 247 -23.62 7.50 19.97
CA TRP A 247 -22.80 6.38 19.47
C TRP A 247 -23.27 4.99 19.94
N LYS A 248 -23.85 4.89 21.13
CA LYS A 248 -24.45 3.66 21.66
C LYS A 248 -25.63 3.13 20.82
N SER A 249 -26.30 3.97 20.04
CA SER A 249 -27.35 3.52 19.11
C SER A 249 -26.81 3.19 17.71
N VAL A 250 -25.50 3.31 17.50
CA VAL A 250 -24.84 3.10 16.21
C VAL A 250 -23.88 1.91 16.29
N PHE A 251 -23.12 1.80 17.37
CA PHE A 251 -22.13 0.74 17.60
C PHE A 251 -22.47 -0.07 18.84
N LEU A 252 -21.88 -1.26 18.95
CA LEU A 252 -21.75 -1.95 20.23
C LEU A 252 -20.69 -1.23 21.08
N GLU A 253 -21.00 -0.97 22.34
CA GLU A 253 -20.05 -0.35 23.29
C GLU A 253 -19.48 -1.41 24.22
N PHE A 254 -18.16 -1.39 24.41
CA PHE A 254 -17.45 -2.22 25.38
C PHE A 254 -16.63 -1.37 26.34
N ASP A 255 -16.58 -1.75 27.61
CA ASP A 255 -15.81 -1.06 28.65
C ASP A 255 -14.36 -1.55 28.74
N GLU A 256 -14.09 -2.78 28.26
CA GLU A 256 -12.78 -3.44 28.28
C GLU A 256 -12.44 -4.02 26.90
N PRO A 257 -11.15 -4.22 26.58
CA PRO A 257 -10.73 -4.89 25.35
C PRO A 257 -11.40 -6.26 25.19
N VAL A 258 -12.03 -6.49 24.04
CA VAL A 258 -12.68 -7.77 23.72
C VAL A 258 -11.75 -8.58 22.83
N ASP A 259 -11.51 -9.82 23.20
CA ASP A 259 -10.83 -10.78 22.35
C ASP A 259 -11.88 -11.46 21.44
N PHE A 260 -11.78 -11.21 20.13
CA PHE A 260 -12.64 -11.82 19.12
C PHE A 260 -12.01 -13.09 18.52
N THR A 261 -11.02 -13.71 19.18
CA THR A 261 -10.54 -15.04 18.82
C THR A 261 -11.69 -16.04 18.96
N PHE A 262 -12.20 -16.51 17.82
CA PHE A 262 -13.05 -17.68 17.79
C PHE A 262 -12.15 -18.91 17.71
N GLU A 263 -12.38 -19.88 18.60
CA GLU A 263 -11.99 -21.26 18.33
C GLU A 263 -12.76 -21.69 17.06
N ASP A 264 -12.02 -22.27 16.11
CA ASP A 264 -12.48 -22.71 14.77
C ASP A 264 -13.83 -23.46 14.75
#